data_AF-A0A2D6L4X7-F1
#
_entry.id   AF-A0A2D6L4X7-F1
#
_cell.length_a   1.000
_cell.length_b   1.000
_cell.length_c   1.000
_cell.angle_alpha   90.00
_cell.angle_beta   90.00
_cell.angle_gamma   90.00
#
_symmetry.space_group_name_H-M   'P 1'
#
loop_
_entity.id
_entity.type
_entity.pdbx_description
1 polymer ?
#
loop_
_entity_poly.entity_id
_entity_poly.type
_entity_poly.pdbx_seq_one_letter_code
_entity_poly.pdbx_strand_id
1 'polypeptide(L)'
;MLSRDQKENTQALQERFPEVYQDFFSSHEIVCSADFSYSMVAGLSWRVGGPNIRQKLPFRTYLGIKPNGKKGVVEFNTSIVYHSERGEFSESEYLNSVYAEKSGPAIRAMIKEKIGSDDFPGFTVTIMAEREENLGFDSSLSLLFTTGAFLFLGLVEEKTLSAFSSMKCDEIFTKETDLSKKFLELHTDLLKCAARISHGVISGVTAFTSLIDSSTPIVYFTEPRNGSIEKKYRHLSPLDVTGDYNLLDDLYREGFRLSEMDDVSGVFPLDVVSIYPGSSRGYMSAAKYVQDSLLPSFDTLRDQTNKIFSKAIKRDNGKLPGFLRDRDEDGVYLQKYLDGQIYVRLHFMQALINLYKNSMSSEAVSRFLESVKAFLSINAPFEESPSRNIQFILRKIRKRAEEKGIDIAVRALYWGKHDGNIFIFCPPAKFRDDIFEIVAELQQDYNPRVHLDYASWRDGWGGKGLRVEQNIKGQTYSSLVPAGANRLLTWNGKKIEEKIQEPGNVDANSYDVLFDQVNNEVYVKGQKFTSKELPTKKATIELFTFLAKHAGEIMTNDKLPASNYANYRNDLQGKVVGPVEKLVKEHLNKTLGVTISGELSRFAIQFDPNDISIGFLSPLHQ
;
A
#
# COMPACT_ATOMS: atom_id res chain seq x y z
N MET A 1 -23.94 -9.64 -6.77
CA MET A 1 -24.28 -8.23 -6.46
C MET A 1 -24.08 -8.03 -4.98
N LEU A 2 -23.16 -7.15 -4.59
CA LEU A 2 -23.03 -6.71 -3.19
C LEU A 2 -24.33 -6.03 -2.76
N SER A 3 -24.76 -6.25 -1.52
CA SER A 3 -25.97 -5.60 -1.02
C SER A 3 -25.74 -4.09 -0.84
N ARG A 4 -26.79 -3.27 -1.03
CA ARG A 4 -26.72 -1.80 -0.91
C ARG A 4 -26.13 -1.33 0.43
N ASP A 5 -26.26 -2.15 1.48
CA ASP A 5 -25.85 -1.81 2.85
C ASP A 5 -24.55 -2.50 3.30
N GLN A 6 -23.87 -3.22 2.40
CA GLN A 6 -22.64 -3.93 2.74
C GLN A 6 -21.48 -2.95 2.89
N LYS A 7 -21.11 -2.66 4.14
CA LYS A 7 -19.92 -1.85 4.47
C LYS A 7 -18.65 -2.54 3.99
N GLU A 8 -17.69 -1.76 3.51
CA GLU A 8 -16.42 -2.30 2.98
C GLU A 8 -15.17 -1.67 3.59
N ASN A 9 -15.31 -0.99 4.74
CA ASN A 9 -14.16 -0.48 5.48
C ASN A 9 -13.32 -1.60 6.12
N THR A 10 -12.13 -1.25 6.60
CA THR A 10 -11.19 -2.18 7.25
C THR A 10 -11.85 -3.09 8.27
N GLN A 11 -12.67 -2.54 9.18
CA GLN A 11 -13.34 -3.35 10.20
C GLN A 11 -14.28 -4.40 9.56
N ALA A 12 -15.13 -3.98 8.63
CA ALA A 12 -16.08 -4.87 7.96
C ALA A 12 -15.39 -5.94 7.08
N LEU A 13 -14.21 -5.64 6.54
CA LEU A 13 -13.41 -6.59 5.78
C LEU A 13 -12.72 -7.61 6.70
N GLN A 14 -12.15 -7.18 7.82
CA GLN A 14 -11.57 -8.06 8.83
C GLN A 14 -12.60 -9.04 9.42
N GLU A 15 -13.83 -8.56 9.66
CA GLU A 15 -14.93 -9.41 10.15
C GLU A 15 -15.39 -10.44 9.10
N ARG A 16 -15.27 -10.12 7.80
CA ARG A 16 -15.76 -10.96 6.70
C ARG A 16 -14.73 -11.96 6.19
N PHE A 17 -13.46 -11.59 6.22
CA PHE A 17 -12.34 -12.41 5.75
C PHE A 17 -11.30 -12.66 6.85
N PRO A 18 -11.72 -13.09 8.06
CA PRO A 18 -10.80 -13.23 9.19
C PRO A 18 -9.60 -14.14 8.86
N GLU A 19 -9.81 -15.19 8.06
CA GLU A 19 -8.77 -16.11 7.60
C GLU A 19 -7.68 -15.42 6.76
N VAL A 20 -8.06 -14.50 5.86
CA VAL A 20 -7.08 -13.79 5.01
C VAL A 20 -6.16 -12.93 5.86
N TYR A 21 -6.73 -12.20 6.83
CA TYR A 21 -5.92 -11.38 7.73
C TYR A 21 -5.12 -12.25 8.71
N GLN A 22 -5.69 -13.31 9.28
CA GLN A 22 -4.95 -14.22 10.14
C GLN A 22 -3.75 -14.82 9.42
N ASP A 23 -3.95 -15.38 8.22
CA ASP A 23 -2.89 -15.95 7.38
C ASP A 23 -1.80 -14.92 7.10
N PHE A 24 -2.18 -13.69 6.72
CA PHE A 24 -1.25 -12.59 6.51
C PHE A 24 -0.46 -12.27 7.78
N PHE A 25 -1.10 -12.09 8.94
CA PHE A 25 -0.39 -11.74 10.17
C PHE A 25 0.47 -12.90 10.73
N SER A 26 0.11 -14.17 10.53
CA SER A 26 0.96 -15.33 10.88
C SER A 26 2.31 -15.30 10.21
N SER A 27 2.27 -14.89 8.95
CA SER A 27 3.35 -15.16 8.02
C SER A 27 4.49 -14.17 8.15
N HIS A 28 4.34 -13.15 9.00
CA HIS A 28 5.23 -12.00 9.07
C HIS A 28 5.65 -11.68 10.51
N GLU A 29 6.90 -11.25 10.67
CA GLU A 29 7.46 -10.79 11.94
C GLU A 29 7.05 -9.33 12.22
N ILE A 30 6.99 -8.52 11.17
CA ILE A 30 6.55 -7.13 11.23
C ILE A 30 5.38 -6.95 10.30
N VAL A 31 4.33 -6.31 10.80
CA VAL A 31 3.22 -5.81 9.99
C VAL A 31 3.04 -4.33 10.25
N CYS A 32 3.19 -3.53 9.20
CA CYS A 32 2.88 -2.10 9.22
C CYS A 32 1.69 -1.83 8.29
N SER A 33 0.91 -0.79 8.56
CA SER A 33 -0.22 -0.42 7.72
C SER A 33 -0.46 1.09 7.68
N ALA A 34 -1.14 1.57 6.66
CA ALA A 34 -1.56 2.97 6.53
C ALA A 34 -2.90 3.08 5.81
N ASP A 35 -3.70 4.10 6.15
CA ASP A 35 -4.95 4.40 5.45
C ASP A 35 -4.67 4.83 3.99
N PHE A 36 -5.53 4.41 3.08
CA PHE A 36 -5.64 5.02 1.76
C PHE A 36 -6.04 6.48 1.88
N SER A 37 -5.72 7.27 0.86
CA SER A 37 -6.20 8.64 0.74
C SER A 37 -6.47 9.00 -0.71
N TYR A 38 -7.32 9.98 -0.95
CA TYR A 38 -7.48 10.55 -2.29
C TYR A 38 -7.17 12.04 -2.27
N SER A 39 -6.79 12.57 -3.42
CA SER A 39 -6.57 14.00 -3.59
C SER A 39 -7.92 14.71 -3.78
N MET A 40 -8.25 15.66 -2.90
CA MET A 40 -9.42 16.53 -3.03
C MET A 40 -9.26 17.58 -4.14
N VAL A 41 -8.05 17.82 -4.64
CA VAL A 41 -7.76 18.65 -5.82
C VAL A 41 -6.51 18.12 -6.54
N ALA A 42 -6.70 17.33 -7.60
CA ALA A 42 -5.60 16.74 -8.38
C ALA A 42 -4.97 17.74 -9.37
N GLY A 43 -3.76 17.51 -9.86
CA GLY A 43 -3.15 18.37 -10.90
C GLY A 43 -1.66 18.58 -10.69
N LEU A 44 -1.09 19.51 -11.46
CA LEU A 44 0.36 19.75 -11.53
C LEU A 44 0.86 20.89 -10.68
N SER A 45 0.00 21.68 -10.04
CA SER A 45 0.46 22.88 -9.31
C SER A 45 1.44 22.59 -8.17
N TRP A 46 1.48 21.36 -7.65
CA TRP A 46 2.51 20.95 -6.67
C TRP A 46 3.93 21.09 -7.19
N ARG A 47 4.13 21.11 -8.52
CA ARG A 47 5.45 21.33 -9.14
C ARG A 47 6.00 22.73 -8.89
N VAL A 48 5.10 23.70 -8.73
CA VAL A 48 5.42 25.10 -8.45
C VAL A 48 5.09 25.47 -6.99
N GLY A 49 5.06 24.47 -6.11
CA GLY A 49 4.82 24.65 -4.67
C GLY A 49 3.34 24.84 -4.27
N GLY A 50 2.40 24.54 -5.17
CA GLY A 50 0.98 24.63 -4.86
C GLY A 50 0.52 23.63 -3.79
N PRO A 51 -0.45 24.00 -2.93
CA PRO A 51 -0.96 23.14 -1.87
C PRO A 51 -1.68 21.92 -2.43
N ASN A 52 -1.39 20.74 -1.88
CA ASN A 52 -2.13 19.50 -2.15
C ASN A 52 -3.01 19.19 -0.96
N ILE A 53 -4.27 18.87 -1.22
CA ILE A 53 -5.26 18.62 -0.18
C ILE A 53 -5.71 17.18 -0.32
N ARG A 54 -5.51 16.36 0.71
CA ARG A 54 -5.88 14.94 0.70
C ARG A 54 -6.81 14.61 1.86
N GLN A 55 -7.71 13.66 1.61
CA GLN A 55 -8.61 13.12 2.63
C GLN A 55 -8.37 11.61 2.73
N LYS A 56 -8.33 11.11 3.97
CA LYS A 56 -8.14 9.68 4.26
C LYS A 56 -9.43 8.89 4.07
N LEU A 57 -9.26 7.66 3.59
CA LEU A 57 -10.32 6.68 3.38
C LEU A 57 -10.18 5.55 4.39
N PRO A 58 -11.29 4.88 4.75
CA PRO A 58 -11.32 3.87 5.82
C PRO A 58 -10.87 2.49 5.31
N PHE A 59 -9.89 2.48 4.40
CA PHE A 59 -9.29 1.29 3.82
C PHE A 59 -7.80 1.33 4.13
N ARG A 60 -7.15 0.19 4.28
CA ARG A 60 -5.73 0.10 4.60
C ARG A 60 -4.94 -0.72 3.60
N THR A 61 -3.69 -0.30 3.41
CA THR A 61 -2.65 -1.15 2.85
C THR A 61 -1.77 -1.65 3.97
N TYR A 62 -1.50 -2.94 3.96
CA TYR A 62 -0.66 -3.66 4.91
C TYR A 62 0.62 -4.13 4.23
N LEU A 63 1.72 -4.05 4.96
CA LEU A 63 3.02 -4.58 4.59
C LEU A 63 3.47 -5.58 5.64
N GLY A 64 3.66 -6.81 5.22
CA GLY A 64 4.25 -7.88 6.01
C GLY A 64 5.71 -8.08 5.66
N ILE A 65 6.57 -8.20 6.67
CA ILE A 65 8.00 -8.52 6.52
C ILE A 65 8.34 -9.76 7.32
N LYS A 66 9.09 -10.68 6.70
CA LYS A 66 9.68 -11.85 7.37
C LYS A 66 11.14 -12.05 6.97
N PRO A 67 12.02 -12.56 7.84
CA PRO A 67 13.40 -12.89 7.46
C PRO A 67 13.41 -13.97 6.36
N ASN A 68 14.35 -13.86 5.42
CA ASN A 68 14.53 -14.86 4.34
C ASN A 68 15.84 -15.67 4.46
N GLY A 69 16.64 -15.40 5.49
CA GLY A 69 17.91 -16.09 5.75
C GLY A 69 19.05 -15.73 4.80
N LYS A 70 18.83 -14.88 3.81
CA LYS A 70 19.85 -14.39 2.86
C LYS A 70 20.37 -13.03 3.32
N LYS A 71 21.65 -12.73 3.10
CA LYS A 71 22.22 -11.41 3.43
C LYS A 71 22.02 -10.42 2.29
N GLY A 72 21.56 -9.21 2.59
CA GLY A 72 21.44 -8.10 1.65
C GLY A 72 20.34 -8.27 0.58
N VAL A 73 19.48 -9.28 0.72
CA VAL A 73 18.45 -9.64 -0.26
C VAL A 73 17.08 -9.20 0.23
N VAL A 74 16.41 -8.37 -0.58
CA VAL A 74 15.00 -7.99 -0.42
C VAL A 74 14.19 -8.71 -1.49
N GLU A 75 13.28 -9.59 -1.07
CA GLU A 75 12.42 -10.37 -1.95
C GLU A 75 10.96 -9.93 -1.81
N PHE A 76 10.17 -10.07 -2.87
CA PHE A 76 8.73 -9.84 -2.84
C PHE A 76 8.00 -11.16 -3.03
N ASN A 77 7.05 -11.44 -2.15
CA ASN A 77 6.13 -12.55 -2.27
C ASN A 77 4.86 -12.10 -3.00
N THR A 78 3.99 -13.06 -3.31
CA THR A 78 2.66 -12.79 -3.85
C THR A 78 1.88 -11.85 -2.94
N SER A 79 1.47 -10.72 -3.50
CA SER A 79 0.63 -9.70 -2.90
C SER A 79 -0.83 -9.93 -3.26
N ILE A 80 -1.74 -9.61 -2.34
CA ILE A 80 -3.18 -9.79 -2.49
C ILE A 80 -3.93 -8.46 -2.35
N VAL A 81 -5.04 -8.32 -3.09
CA VAL A 81 -5.88 -7.11 -3.08
C VAL A 81 -7.35 -7.52 -3.01
N TYR A 82 -8.14 -6.77 -2.24
CA TYR A 82 -9.59 -6.90 -2.24
C TYR A 82 -10.22 -6.23 -3.46
N HIS A 83 -10.98 -7.01 -4.23
CA HIS A 83 -11.73 -6.58 -5.40
C HIS A 83 -13.20 -6.38 -5.01
N SER A 84 -13.61 -5.12 -4.86
CA SER A 84 -14.98 -4.77 -4.45
C SER A 84 -16.02 -5.31 -5.43
N GLU A 85 -15.72 -5.39 -6.73
CA GLU A 85 -16.66 -5.90 -7.73
C GLU A 85 -16.95 -7.40 -7.59
N ARG A 86 -15.98 -8.15 -7.05
CA ARG A 86 -16.08 -9.61 -6.83
C ARG A 86 -16.43 -9.95 -5.39
N GLY A 87 -16.14 -9.05 -4.46
CA GLY A 87 -16.28 -9.29 -3.03
C GLY A 87 -15.30 -10.34 -2.52
N GLU A 88 -14.07 -10.37 -3.04
CA GLU A 88 -13.03 -11.35 -2.65
C GLU A 88 -11.63 -10.73 -2.67
N PHE A 89 -10.70 -11.32 -1.91
CA PHE A 89 -9.27 -11.06 -2.05
C PHE A 89 -8.68 -11.97 -3.13
N SER A 90 -7.86 -11.41 -4.02
CA SER A 90 -7.14 -12.20 -5.02
C SER A 90 -5.74 -11.66 -5.27
N GLU A 91 -4.89 -12.44 -5.92
CA GLU A 91 -3.52 -12.03 -6.23
C GLU A 91 -3.50 -10.81 -7.16
N SER A 92 -2.64 -9.83 -6.84
CA SER A 92 -2.47 -8.64 -7.67
C SER A 92 -1.26 -8.75 -8.58
N GLU A 93 -1.52 -9.01 -9.87
CA GLU A 93 -0.47 -9.00 -10.89
C GLU A 93 0.30 -7.68 -10.91
N TYR A 94 -0.39 -6.56 -10.70
CA TYR A 94 0.21 -5.23 -10.72
C TYR A 94 1.21 -5.01 -9.58
N LEU A 95 0.85 -5.38 -8.35
CA LEU A 95 1.77 -5.29 -7.20
C LEU A 95 2.95 -6.26 -7.37
N ASN A 96 2.68 -7.47 -7.88
CA ASN A 96 3.67 -8.54 -8.00
C ASN A 96 4.68 -8.33 -9.13
N SER A 97 4.31 -7.69 -10.23
CA SER A 97 5.20 -7.45 -11.37
C SER A 97 5.82 -6.07 -11.32
N VAL A 98 5.00 -5.03 -11.47
CA VAL A 98 5.46 -3.65 -11.73
C VAL A 98 6.09 -3.03 -10.50
N TYR A 99 5.48 -3.23 -9.33
CA TYR A 99 5.97 -2.60 -8.09
C TYR A 99 7.14 -3.37 -7.47
N ALA A 100 7.07 -4.71 -7.40
CA ALA A 100 8.14 -5.53 -6.85
C ALA A 100 9.49 -5.30 -7.56
N GLU A 101 9.49 -5.28 -8.91
CA GLU A 101 10.70 -5.12 -9.71
C GLU A 101 11.44 -3.80 -9.41
N LYS A 102 10.69 -2.72 -9.15
CA LYS A 102 11.25 -1.39 -8.87
C LYS A 102 11.54 -1.16 -7.39
N SER A 103 10.71 -1.70 -6.51
CA SER A 103 10.76 -1.40 -5.08
C SER A 103 11.91 -2.10 -4.38
N GLY A 104 12.23 -3.36 -4.74
CA GLY A 104 13.35 -4.09 -4.14
C GLY A 104 14.70 -3.37 -4.25
N PRO A 105 15.13 -2.98 -5.46
CA PRO A 105 16.35 -2.20 -5.67
C PRO A 105 16.32 -0.85 -4.94
N ALA A 106 15.17 -0.15 -4.94
CA ALA A 106 15.02 1.13 -4.27
C ALA A 106 15.18 1.03 -2.74
N ILE A 107 14.56 0.02 -2.12
CA ILE A 107 14.66 -0.27 -0.68
C ILE A 107 16.11 -0.65 -0.33
N ARG A 108 16.74 -1.53 -1.11
CA ARG A 108 18.13 -1.94 -0.88
C ARG A 108 19.09 -0.76 -0.97
N ALA A 109 18.93 0.11 -1.97
CA ALA A 109 19.76 1.31 -2.11
C ALA A 109 19.61 2.25 -0.91
N MET A 110 18.38 2.44 -0.42
CA MET A 110 18.10 3.24 0.76
C MET A 110 18.69 2.63 2.04
N ILE A 111 18.57 1.31 2.25
CA ILE A 111 19.19 0.62 3.40
C ILE A 111 20.71 0.77 3.35
N LYS A 112 21.32 0.58 2.17
CA LYS A 112 22.76 0.75 1.98
C LYS A 112 23.21 2.17 2.31
N GLU A 113 22.46 3.19 1.87
CA GLU A 113 22.73 4.59 2.21
C GLU A 113 22.65 4.81 3.73
N LYS A 114 21.68 4.20 4.41
CA LYS A 114 21.46 4.36 5.85
C LYS A 114 22.48 3.64 6.73
N ILE A 115 22.84 2.40 6.38
CA ILE A 115 23.74 1.53 7.16
C ILE A 115 25.20 1.67 6.71
N GLY A 116 25.44 2.14 5.48
CA GLY A 116 26.77 2.18 4.86
C GLY A 116 27.25 0.83 4.33
N SER A 117 26.37 -0.19 4.27
CA SER A 117 26.72 -1.56 3.87
C SER A 117 25.57 -2.28 3.16
N ASP A 118 25.92 -3.20 2.25
CA ASP A 118 24.99 -4.17 1.66
C ASP A 118 24.82 -5.43 2.54
N ASP A 119 25.59 -5.56 3.63
CA ASP A 119 25.53 -6.69 4.56
C ASP A 119 24.51 -6.45 5.68
N PHE A 120 23.23 -6.60 5.36
CA PHE A 120 22.13 -6.56 6.31
C PHE A 120 21.33 -7.87 6.30
N PRO A 121 20.60 -8.22 7.38
CA PRO A 121 19.69 -9.36 7.37
C PRO A 121 18.63 -9.19 6.26
N GLY A 122 18.59 -10.10 5.29
CA GLY A 122 17.61 -10.05 4.22
C GLY A 122 16.22 -10.48 4.67
N PHE A 123 15.23 -10.04 3.91
CA PHE A 123 13.83 -10.23 4.23
C PHE A 123 12.96 -10.34 2.98
N THR A 124 11.83 -11.01 3.15
CA THR A 124 10.75 -11.08 2.19
C THR A 124 9.63 -10.13 2.59
N VAL A 125 9.08 -9.44 1.60
CA VAL A 125 7.99 -8.48 1.70
C VAL A 125 6.73 -9.08 1.08
N THR A 126 5.59 -8.94 1.75
CA THR A 126 4.25 -9.27 1.22
C THR A 126 3.34 -8.06 1.41
N ILE A 127 2.52 -7.74 0.41
CA ILE A 127 1.55 -6.64 0.48
C ILE A 127 0.13 -7.22 0.51
N MET A 128 -0.71 -6.70 1.37
CA MET A 128 -2.15 -6.91 1.35
C MET A 128 -2.84 -5.56 1.30
N ALA A 129 -3.69 -5.30 0.31
CA ALA A 129 -4.40 -4.03 0.21
C ALA A 129 -5.91 -4.22 0.15
N GLU A 130 -6.64 -3.38 0.87
CA GLU A 130 -8.11 -3.41 0.90
C GLU A 130 -8.76 -2.74 -0.33
N ARG A 131 -7.94 -2.11 -1.18
CA ARG A 131 -8.32 -1.48 -2.45
C ARG A 131 -7.15 -1.51 -3.45
N GLU A 132 -7.46 -1.32 -4.73
CA GLU A 132 -6.43 -1.11 -5.76
C GLU A 132 -5.88 0.32 -5.75
N GLU A 133 -4.55 0.47 -5.71
CA GLU A 133 -3.85 1.77 -5.64
C GLU A 133 -3.89 2.61 -6.94
N ASN A 134 -4.33 2.02 -8.06
CA ASN A 134 -4.37 2.72 -9.36
C ASN A 134 -5.72 3.36 -9.67
N LEU A 135 -6.66 3.34 -8.73
CA LEU A 135 -8.01 3.87 -8.95
C LEU A 135 -8.15 5.32 -8.48
N GLY A 136 -7.03 5.97 -8.16
CA GLY A 136 -6.99 7.31 -7.57
C GLY A 136 -7.21 7.33 -6.05
N PHE A 137 -7.19 6.14 -5.45
CA PHE A 137 -6.88 5.96 -4.04
C PHE A 137 -5.38 5.67 -3.94
N ASP A 138 -4.64 6.56 -3.28
CA ASP A 138 -3.21 6.33 -3.08
C ASP A 138 -2.99 5.81 -1.65
N SER A 139 -2.30 4.69 -1.54
CA SER A 139 -1.57 4.31 -0.34
C SER A 139 -0.12 4.75 -0.51
N SER A 140 0.61 4.98 0.59
CA SER A 140 2.05 5.21 0.51
C SER A 140 2.79 3.88 0.68
N LEU A 141 2.86 3.06 -0.38
CA LEU A 141 3.71 1.85 -0.35
C LEU A 141 5.16 2.18 -0.01
N SER A 142 5.69 3.30 -0.52
CA SER A 142 7.03 3.78 -0.16
C SER A 142 7.18 4.03 1.34
N LEU A 143 6.16 4.60 2.00
CA LEU A 143 6.14 4.74 3.46
C LEU A 143 6.24 3.38 4.13
N LEU A 144 5.38 2.46 3.74
CA LEU A 144 5.33 1.14 4.36
C LEU A 144 6.65 0.41 4.17
N PHE A 145 7.20 0.39 2.95
CA PHE A 145 8.47 -0.27 2.65
C PHE A 145 9.61 0.27 3.48
N THR A 146 9.80 1.59 3.51
CA THR A 146 10.89 2.19 4.27
C THR A 146 10.70 1.96 5.76
N THR A 147 9.50 2.19 6.29
CA THR A 147 9.21 2.04 7.71
C THR A 147 9.36 0.60 8.16
N GLY A 148 8.78 -0.35 7.42
CA GLY A 148 8.88 -1.77 7.71
C GLY A 148 10.33 -2.25 7.68
N ALA A 149 11.10 -1.86 6.65
CA ALA A 149 12.52 -2.21 6.55
C ALA A 149 13.33 -1.61 7.71
N PHE A 150 13.11 -0.33 8.05
CA PHE A 150 13.81 0.32 9.15
C PHE A 150 13.45 -0.29 10.51
N LEU A 151 12.18 -0.65 10.73
CA LEU A 151 11.75 -1.33 11.93
C LEU A 151 12.38 -2.74 12.02
N PHE A 152 12.39 -3.49 10.92
CA PHE A 152 12.99 -4.84 10.85
C PHE A 152 14.49 -4.83 11.16
N LEU A 153 15.19 -3.79 10.71
CA LEU A 153 16.62 -3.62 10.90
C LEU A 153 16.97 -2.89 12.22
N GLY A 154 15.98 -2.49 13.01
CA GLY A 154 16.19 -1.74 14.25
C GLY A 154 16.72 -0.31 14.05
N LEU A 155 16.53 0.26 12.86
CA LEU A 155 16.93 1.64 12.51
C LEU A 155 15.93 2.69 13.02
N VAL A 156 14.70 2.26 13.33
CA VAL A 156 13.69 3.10 13.97
C VAL A 156 12.94 2.30 15.02
N GLU A 157 12.62 2.94 16.15
CA GLU A 157 11.85 2.32 17.22
C GLU A 157 10.34 2.50 16.99
N GLU A 158 9.56 1.48 17.32
CA GLU A 158 8.10 1.51 17.26
C GLU A 158 7.48 2.65 18.08
N LYS A 159 8.04 2.94 19.26
CA LYS A 159 7.61 4.05 20.11
C LYS A 159 7.79 5.40 19.41
N THR A 160 8.88 5.55 18.64
CA THR A 160 9.14 6.77 17.86
C THR A 160 8.08 6.92 16.76
N LEU A 161 7.81 5.85 16.01
CA LEU A 161 6.79 5.86 14.94
C LEU A 161 5.39 6.17 15.48
N SER A 162 5.03 5.59 16.63
CA SER A 162 3.74 5.83 17.27
C SER A 162 3.56 7.29 17.67
N ALA A 163 4.63 7.94 18.13
CA ALA A 163 4.59 9.34 18.54
C ALA A 163 4.40 10.32 17.37
N PHE A 164 4.82 9.96 16.14
CA PHE A 164 4.63 10.81 14.96
C PHE A 164 3.17 11.12 14.66
N SER A 165 2.29 10.14 14.88
CA SER A 165 0.87 10.24 14.54
C SER A 165 0.16 11.41 15.24
N SER A 166 0.57 11.72 16.47
CA SER A 166 0.00 12.75 17.35
C SER A 166 0.72 14.08 17.35
N MET A 167 1.86 14.21 16.65
CA MET A 167 2.59 15.48 16.59
C MET A 167 1.74 16.54 15.90
N LYS A 168 1.74 17.77 16.42
CA LYS A 168 1.20 18.91 15.69
C LYS A 168 2.08 19.22 14.49
N CYS A 169 1.48 19.62 13.38
CA CYS A 169 2.27 19.81 12.16
C CYS A 169 3.25 20.99 12.23
N ASP A 170 2.94 22.06 12.97
CA ASP A 170 3.86 23.18 13.20
C ASP A 170 5.14 22.73 13.92
N GLU A 171 5.03 21.90 14.95
CA GLU A 171 6.15 21.31 15.70
C GLU A 171 7.05 20.40 14.85
N ILE A 172 6.49 19.74 13.82
CA ILE A 172 7.24 18.85 12.92
C ILE A 172 8.30 19.65 12.16
N PHE A 173 7.97 20.83 11.65
CA PHE A 173 8.84 21.56 10.73
C PHE A 173 9.84 22.51 11.42
N THR A 174 9.69 22.78 12.73
CA THR A 174 10.65 23.63 13.48
C THR A 174 12.03 22.98 13.67
N LYS A 175 12.15 21.65 13.58
CA LYS A 175 13.38 20.88 13.90
C LYS A 175 13.91 21.09 15.33
N GLU A 176 13.08 21.60 16.25
CA GLU A 176 13.52 21.93 17.61
C GLU A 176 13.63 20.71 18.54
N THR A 177 12.83 19.66 18.30
CA THR A 177 12.79 18.45 19.14
C THR A 177 13.50 17.28 18.48
N ASP A 178 13.96 16.31 19.26
CA ASP A 178 14.51 15.05 18.74
C ASP A 178 13.46 14.31 17.88
N LEU A 179 12.20 14.33 18.32
CA LEU A 179 11.11 13.68 17.60
C LEU A 179 10.84 14.34 16.24
N SER A 180 10.87 15.67 16.16
CA SER A 180 10.67 16.38 14.88
C SER A 180 11.84 16.19 13.91
N LYS A 181 13.07 16.11 14.41
CA LYS A 181 14.24 15.72 13.60
C LYS A 181 14.09 14.30 13.04
N LYS A 182 13.74 13.33 13.87
CA LYS A 182 13.50 11.93 13.46
C LYS A 182 12.34 11.80 12.46
N PHE A 183 11.26 12.57 12.66
CA PHE A 183 10.16 12.62 11.70
C PHE A 183 10.65 13.08 10.33
N LEU A 184 11.38 14.20 10.27
CA LEU A 184 11.85 14.78 9.03
C LEU A 184 12.90 13.90 8.35
N GLU A 185 13.78 13.27 9.12
CA GLU A 185 14.74 12.28 8.62
C GLU A 185 14.03 11.11 7.96
N LEU A 186 13.09 10.46 8.67
CA LEU A 186 12.29 9.37 8.09
C LEU A 186 11.56 9.87 6.85
N HIS A 187 10.85 10.99 6.93
CA HIS A 187 10.08 11.53 5.80
C HIS A 187 10.98 11.79 4.59
N THR A 188 12.20 12.29 4.77
CA THR A 188 13.17 12.43 3.68
C THR A 188 13.59 11.09 3.09
N ASP A 189 13.87 10.08 3.91
CA ASP A 189 14.16 8.72 3.45
C ASP A 189 12.97 8.14 2.64
N LEU A 190 11.72 8.43 3.05
CA LEU A 190 10.52 8.07 2.30
C LEU A 190 10.48 8.75 0.93
N LEU A 191 10.78 10.04 0.87
CA LEU A 191 10.81 10.78 -0.40
C LEU A 191 11.88 10.21 -1.33
N LYS A 192 13.08 9.89 -0.81
CA LYS A 192 14.15 9.26 -1.58
C LYS A 192 13.72 7.90 -2.12
N CYS A 193 13.07 7.07 -1.30
CA CYS A 193 12.51 5.78 -1.73
C CYS A 193 11.44 5.95 -2.81
N ALA A 194 10.45 6.82 -2.58
CA ALA A 194 9.39 7.12 -3.53
C ALA A 194 9.94 7.63 -4.86
N ALA A 195 10.94 8.53 -4.83
CA ALA A 195 11.58 9.06 -6.01
C ALA A 195 12.33 7.98 -6.81
N ARG A 196 12.96 7.01 -6.15
CA ARG A 196 13.58 5.86 -6.83
C ARG A 196 12.54 5.00 -7.56
N ILE A 197 11.39 4.76 -6.93
CA ILE A 197 10.29 3.98 -7.51
C ILE A 197 9.63 4.72 -8.69
N SER A 198 9.48 6.05 -8.59
CA SER A 198 8.75 6.87 -9.56
C SER A 198 9.63 7.63 -10.57
N HIS A 199 10.92 7.31 -10.65
CA HIS A 199 11.89 7.99 -11.52
C HIS A 199 11.94 9.51 -11.30
N GLY A 200 12.05 9.93 -10.03
CA GLY A 200 12.21 11.32 -9.61
C GLY A 200 10.91 12.11 -9.50
N VAL A 201 9.78 11.59 -10.00
CA VAL A 201 8.50 12.32 -10.01
C VAL A 201 7.73 12.04 -8.71
N ILE A 202 7.89 12.90 -7.71
CA ILE A 202 7.17 12.79 -6.43
C ILE A 202 6.63 14.13 -5.96
N SER A 203 5.41 14.18 -5.43
CA SER A 203 4.88 15.37 -4.74
C SER A 203 5.20 15.38 -3.25
N GLY A 204 5.35 14.21 -2.63
CA GLY A 204 5.60 14.04 -1.19
C GLY A 204 4.34 14.04 -0.32
N VAL A 205 3.21 14.56 -0.83
CA VAL A 205 1.97 14.64 -0.04
C VAL A 205 1.47 13.28 0.45
N THR A 206 1.58 12.22 -0.36
CA THR A 206 1.10 10.89 0.03
C THR A 206 1.91 10.32 1.20
N ALA A 207 3.22 10.54 1.20
CA ALA A 207 4.09 10.12 2.31
C ALA A 207 3.75 10.86 3.60
N PHE A 208 3.66 12.20 3.54
CA PHE A 208 3.29 13.03 4.69
C PHE A 208 1.90 12.67 5.23
N THR A 209 0.89 12.60 4.36
CA THR A 209 -0.51 12.27 4.72
C THR A 209 -0.58 10.92 5.42
N SER A 210 0.23 9.96 4.99
CA SER A 210 0.21 8.61 5.54
C SER A 210 0.95 8.51 6.88
N LEU A 211 1.87 9.42 7.22
CA LEU A 211 2.59 9.42 8.51
C LEU A 211 1.75 9.92 9.69
N ILE A 212 0.89 10.91 9.48
CA ILE A 212 0.17 11.61 10.57
C ILE A 212 -1.28 11.17 10.70
N ASP A 213 -1.87 11.20 11.89
CA ASP A 213 -3.33 10.99 12.04
C ASP A 213 -4.09 12.27 11.68
N SER A 214 -5.24 12.15 11.02
CA SER A 214 -6.17 13.28 10.87
C SER A 214 -7.54 12.81 10.43
N SER A 215 -8.59 13.21 11.13
CA SER A 215 -9.98 13.04 10.70
C SER A 215 -10.41 14.08 9.65
N THR A 216 -9.65 15.17 9.51
CA THR A 216 -9.90 16.24 8.55
C THR A 216 -8.91 16.16 7.38
N PRO A 217 -9.15 16.90 6.28
CA PRO A 217 -8.21 16.97 5.17
C PRO A 217 -6.82 17.43 5.63
N ILE A 218 -5.78 16.90 4.97
CA ILE A 218 -4.39 17.28 5.19
C ILE A 218 -3.94 18.11 3.99
N VAL A 219 -3.30 19.25 4.28
CA VAL A 219 -2.68 20.15 3.31
C VAL A 219 -1.17 19.94 3.35
N TYR A 220 -0.52 19.84 2.20
CA TYR A 220 0.94 19.73 2.09
C TYR A 220 1.46 20.44 0.85
N PHE A 221 2.57 21.14 1.00
CA PHE A 221 3.30 21.76 -0.10
C PHE A 221 4.80 21.73 0.12
N THR A 222 5.54 21.99 -0.96
CA THR A 222 7.00 22.15 -0.94
C THR A 222 7.36 23.47 -1.57
N GLU A 223 8.61 23.88 -1.48
CA GLU A 223 9.11 24.92 -2.39
C GLU A 223 8.91 24.51 -3.87
N PRO A 224 8.86 25.49 -4.79
CA PRO A 224 8.93 25.23 -6.22
C PRO A 224 10.19 24.44 -6.53
N ARG A 225 10.05 23.40 -7.35
CA ARG A 225 11.18 22.54 -7.65
C ARG A 225 11.83 22.99 -8.95
N ASN A 226 13.07 23.47 -8.86
CA ASN A 226 13.85 23.83 -10.04
C ASN A 226 14.34 22.56 -10.75
N GLY A 227 14.16 22.49 -12.06
CA GLY A 227 14.56 21.37 -12.91
C GLY A 227 16.07 21.33 -13.17
N SER A 228 16.52 20.32 -13.92
CA SER A 228 17.94 20.17 -14.29
C SER A 228 18.46 21.37 -15.09
N ILE A 229 19.72 21.74 -14.88
CA ILE A 229 20.45 22.83 -15.59
C ILE A 229 20.39 22.66 -17.12
N GLU A 230 20.17 21.46 -17.65
CA GLU A 230 20.31 21.14 -19.08
C GLU A 230 19.01 21.17 -19.91
N LYS A 231 17.81 21.30 -19.32
CA LYS A 231 16.53 21.19 -20.07
C LYS A 231 15.80 22.54 -20.22
N LYS A 232 15.11 22.75 -21.34
CA LYS A 232 14.38 23.97 -21.75
C LYS A 232 13.22 24.41 -20.82
N TYR A 233 12.92 23.65 -19.77
CA TYR A 233 11.89 23.95 -18.76
C TYR A 233 12.49 24.06 -17.35
N ARG A 234 13.64 24.73 -17.23
CA ARG A 234 14.49 24.83 -16.02
C ARG A 234 13.75 25.15 -14.71
N HIS A 235 12.58 25.76 -14.76
CA HIS A 235 11.80 26.22 -13.60
C HIS A 235 10.48 25.45 -13.38
N LEU A 236 10.15 24.48 -14.25
CA LEU A 236 8.83 23.82 -14.31
C LEU A 236 8.87 22.29 -14.30
N SER A 237 10.05 21.69 -14.40
CA SER A 237 10.23 20.26 -14.14
C SER A 237 10.32 20.05 -12.63
N PRO A 238 9.64 19.03 -12.03
CA PRO A 238 9.96 18.61 -10.67
C PRO A 238 11.47 18.41 -10.60
N LEU A 239 12.03 18.69 -9.43
CA LEU A 239 13.43 18.43 -9.08
C LEU A 239 13.74 17.06 -9.66
N ASP A 240 14.52 17.05 -10.74
CA ASP A 240 14.90 15.80 -11.39
C ASP A 240 15.98 15.24 -10.48
N VAL A 241 15.53 14.66 -9.37
CA VAL A 241 16.39 13.97 -8.40
C VAL A 241 16.93 12.67 -8.98
N THR A 242 16.57 12.35 -10.22
CA THR A 242 17.16 11.24 -10.96
C THR A 242 18.65 11.52 -11.12
N GLY A 243 19.46 10.78 -10.36
CA GLY A 243 20.92 10.92 -10.36
C GLY A 243 21.48 11.51 -9.07
N ASP A 244 20.71 12.35 -8.36
CA ASP A 244 21.06 12.84 -7.03
C ASP A 244 19.83 13.00 -6.13
N TYR A 245 19.58 11.95 -5.33
CA TYR A 245 18.47 11.93 -4.38
C TYR A 245 18.75 12.75 -3.12
N ASN A 246 19.99 13.20 -2.89
CA ASN A 246 20.35 14.00 -1.71
C ASN A 246 19.80 15.42 -1.80
N LEU A 247 19.40 15.87 -2.99
CA LEU A 247 18.67 17.13 -3.16
C LEU A 247 17.35 17.17 -2.35
N LEU A 248 16.84 16.02 -1.89
CA LEU A 248 15.66 15.94 -1.01
C LEU A 248 15.97 16.24 0.46
N ASP A 249 17.24 16.28 0.86
CA ASP A 249 17.66 16.55 2.24
C ASP A 249 17.39 18.01 2.63
N ASP A 250 17.53 18.92 1.67
CA ASP A 250 17.35 20.37 1.85
C ASP A 250 15.97 20.87 1.41
N LEU A 251 15.08 19.97 0.97
CA LEU A 251 13.77 20.34 0.43
C LEU A 251 12.92 21.09 1.46
N TYR A 252 12.59 22.35 1.18
CA TYR A 252 11.60 23.08 1.96
C TYR A 252 10.21 22.47 1.76
N ARG A 253 9.52 22.23 2.88
CA ARG A 253 8.23 21.56 2.91
C ARG A 253 7.47 21.94 4.16
N GLU A 254 6.15 21.99 4.01
CA GLU A 254 5.20 22.29 5.07
C GLU A 254 3.96 21.43 4.89
N GLY A 255 3.26 21.21 6.00
CA GLY A 255 1.99 20.51 5.99
C GLY A 255 1.17 20.85 7.22
N PHE A 256 -0.14 20.66 7.10
CA PHE A 256 -1.11 21.04 8.13
C PHE A 256 -2.29 20.08 8.07
N ARG A 257 -2.86 19.76 9.24
CA ARG A 257 -4.25 19.29 9.30
C ARG A 257 -5.16 20.49 9.11
N LEU A 258 -6.29 20.32 8.42
CA LEU A 258 -7.23 21.43 8.25
C LEU A 258 -7.68 22.00 9.62
N SER A 259 -7.84 21.13 10.63
CA SER A 259 -8.14 21.49 12.03
C SER A 259 -7.05 22.27 12.76
N GLU A 260 -5.83 22.35 12.22
CA GLU A 260 -4.75 23.18 12.77
C GLU A 260 -4.67 24.54 12.09
N MET A 261 -5.15 24.63 10.85
CA MET A 261 -5.21 25.90 10.11
C MET A 261 -6.36 26.79 10.57
N ASP A 262 -7.44 26.17 11.04
CA ASP A 262 -8.63 26.85 11.52
C ASP A 262 -9.41 25.97 12.51
N ASP A 263 -10.33 26.55 13.28
CA ASP A 263 -11.19 25.85 14.23
C ASP A 263 -12.27 25.04 13.49
N VAL A 264 -11.84 23.93 12.89
CA VAL A 264 -12.69 22.95 12.20
C VAL A 264 -12.56 21.59 12.86
N SER A 265 -13.70 20.91 13.01
CA SER A 265 -13.78 19.57 13.58
C SER A 265 -14.90 18.77 12.93
N GLY A 266 -14.96 17.47 13.25
CA GLY A 266 -16.00 16.56 12.75
C GLY A 266 -15.63 15.78 11.49
N VAL A 267 -16.64 15.15 10.92
CA VAL A 267 -16.55 14.38 9.66
C VAL A 267 -16.84 15.28 8.47
N PHE A 268 -16.32 14.90 7.30
CA PHE A 268 -16.60 15.63 6.06
C PHE A 268 -18.12 15.73 5.82
N PRO A 269 -18.68 16.94 5.64
CA PRO A 269 -20.12 17.17 5.77
C PRO A 269 -20.93 16.84 4.51
N LEU A 270 -20.30 16.36 3.44
CA LEU A 270 -20.98 15.94 2.22
C LEU A 270 -20.87 14.43 2.02
N ASP A 271 -21.85 13.88 1.29
CA ASP A 271 -21.73 12.54 0.76
C ASP A 271 -20.69 12.55 -0.38
N VAL A 272 -19.69 11.68 -0.29
CA VAL A 272 -18.65 11.49 -1.30
C VAL A 272 -18.73 10.07 -1.81
N VAL A 273 -18.77 9.94 -3.13
CA VAL A 273 -18.91 8.67 -3.83
C VAL A 273 -17.76 8.50 -4.79
N SER A 274 -17.25 7.28 -4.92
CA SER A 274 -16.26 6.87 -5.89
C SER A 274 -16.84 5.75 -6.76
N ILE A 275 -16.94 5.98 -8.06
CA ILE A 275 -17.40 4.97 -9.03
C ILE A 275 -16.21 4.54 -9.89
N TYR A 276 -15.94 3.23 -9.92
CA TYR A 276 -14.98 2.65 -10.85
C TYR A 276 -15.64 2.51 -12.23
N PRO A 277 -15.04 3.05 -13.31
CA PRO A 277 -15.63 3.00 -14.64
C PRO A 277 -15.48 1.65 -15.36
N GLY A 278 -14.88 0.63 -14.74
CA GLY A 278 -14.74 -0.70 -15.36
C GLY A 278 -13.47 -0.89 -16.20
N SER A 279 -12.59 0.10 -16.25
CA SER A 279 -11.26 0.02 -16.81
C SER A 279 -10.30 0.87 -15.97
N SER A 280 -9.03 0.44 -15.85
CA SER A 280 -7.92 1.24 -15.31
C SER A 280 -6.71 1.19 -16.26
N ARG A 281 -5.96 2.29 -16.41
CA ARG A 281 -4.58 2.27 -16.94
C ARG A 281 -3.63 2.71 -15.84
N GLY A 282 -2.46 2.07 -15.75
CA GLY A 282 -1.48 2.39 -14.71
C GLY A 282 -0.93 3.82 -14.80
N TYR A 283 -0.54 4.38 -13.65
CA TYR A 283 0.01 5.74 -13.46
C TYR A 283 1.16 6.13 -14.41
N MET A 284 1.92 5.17 -14.95
CA MET A 284 2.97 5.45 -15.92
C MET A 284 2.43 6.00 -17.25
N SER A 285 1.25 5.56 -17.69
CA SER A 285 0.61 6.07 -18.92
C SER A 285 0.21 7.54 -18.77
N ALA A 286 -0.21 7.87 -17.57
CA ALA A 286 -0.60 9.19 -17.09
C ALA A 286 0.57 10.17 -17.07
N ALA A 287 1.67 9.78 -16.43
CA ALA A 287 2.92 10.54 -16.44
C ALA A 287 3.42 10.77 -17.86
N LYS A 288 3.37 9.73 -18.70
CA LYS A 288 3.76 9.80 -20.12
C LYS A 288 2.89 10.76 -20.92
N TYR A 289 1.57 10.78 -20.72
CA TYR A 289 0.69 11.75 -21.39
C TYR A 289 1.05 13.20 -21.04
N VAL A 290 1.31 13.46 -19.76
CA VAL A 290 1.72 14.80 -19.32
C VAL A 290 3.03 15.21 -20.01
N GLN A 291 4.01 14.31 -20.04
CA GLN A 291 5.32 14.59 -20.61
C GLN A 291 5.31 14.70 -22.14
N ASP A 292 4.65 13.78 -22.84
CA ASP A 292 4.75 13.63 -24.28
C ASP A 292 3.71 14.43 -25.06
N SER A 293 2.59 14.80 -24.42
CA SER A 293 1.47 15.49 -25.09
C SER A 293 1.18 16.85 -24.47
N LEU A 294 1.02 16.91 -23.15
CA LEU A 294 0.52 18.11 -22.50
C LEU A 294 1.55 19.22 -22.37
N LEU A 295 2.74 18.93 -21.84
CA LEU A 295 3.81 19.93 -21.76
C LEU A 295 4.16 20.49 -23.16
N PRO A 296 4.31 19.66 -24.21
CA PRO A 296 4.49 20.15 -25.58
C PRO A 296 3.31 20.97 -26.14
N SER A 297 2.09 20.79 -25.63
CA SER A 297 0.93 21.60 -26.08
C SER A 297 1.04 23.06 -25.65
N PHE A 298 1.69 23.35 -24.51
CA PHE A 298 1.97 24.73 -24.09
C PHE A 298 3.01 25.39 -24.99
N ASP A 299 3.98 24.63 -25.48
CA ASP A 299 4.92 25.08 -26.51
C ASP A 299 4.21 25.37 -27.84
N THR A 300 3.31 24.49 -28.25
CA THR A 300 2.48 24.69 -29.44
C THR A 300 1.62 25.95 -29.30
N LEU A 301 1.01 26.16 -28.14
CA LEU A 301 0.23 27.35 -27.83
C LEU A 301 1.09 28.62 -27.87
N ARG A 302 2.30 28.58 -27.31
CA ARG A 302 3.27 29.67 -27.40
C ARG A 302 3.57 30.01 -28.85
N ASP A 303 3.93 29.01 -29.66
CA ASP A 303 4.35 29.19 -31.04
C ASP A 303 3.20 29.70 -31.92
N GLN A 304 1.98 29.16 -31.72
CA GLN A 304 0.78 29.63 -32.39
C GLN A 304 0.44 31.06 -31.99
N THR A 305 0.52 31.41 -30.71
CA THR A 305 0.30 32.78 -30.23
C THR A 305 1.31 33.75 -30.85
N ASN A 306 2.58 33.34 -30.95
CA ASN A 306 3.62 34.13 -31.60
C ASN A 306 3.34 34.32 -33.10
N LYS A 307 2.85 33.28 -33.78
CA LYS A 307 2.46 33.36 -35.20
C LYS A 307 1.27 34.31 -35.39
N ILE A 308 0.19 34.10 -34.65
CA ILE A 308 -1.07 34.86 -34.74
C ILE A 308 -0.83 36.34 -34.45
N PHE A 309 -0.09 36.65 -33.38
CA PHE A 309 0.15 38.02 -32.93
C PHE A 309 1.50 38.59 -33.40
N SER A 310 2.17 37.96 -34.37
CA SER A 310 3.50 38.36 -34.85
C SER A 310 3.60 39.84 -35.23
N LYS A 311 2.57 40.38 -35.90
CA LYS A 311 2.51 41.81 -36.26
C LYS A 311 2.37 42.73 -35.04
N ALA A 312 1.62 42.31 -34.02
CA ALA A 312 1.46 43.07 -32.80
C ALA A 312 2.76 43.05 -31.97
N ILE A 313 3.39 41.89 -31.85
CA ILE A 313 4.71 41.71 -31.19
C ILE A 313 5.75 42.62 -31.80
N LYS A 314 5.90 42.58 -33.13
CA LYS A 314 6.94 43.33 -33.86
C LYS A 314 6.78 44.84 -33.79
N ARG A 315 5.59 45.34 -33.45
CA ARG A 315 5.30 46.77 -33.29
C ARG A 315 5.73 47.31 -31.92
N ASP A 316 6.38 46.48 -31.10
CA ASP A 316 6.70 46.70 -29.69
C ASP A 316 6.88 48.17 -29.32
N ASN A 317 5.91 48.68 -28.58
CA ASN A 317 5.82 50.07 -28.12
C ASN A 317 5.52 50.15 -26.62
N GLY A 318 5.78 49.06 -25.87
CA GLY A 318 5.48 48.97 -24.44
C GLY A 318 3.98 48.88 -24.10
N LYS A 319 3.08 48.81 -25.08
CA LYS A 319 1.61 48.74 -24.89
C LYS A 319 1.02 47.36 -25.18
N LEU A 320 1.84 46.31 -25.21
CA LEU A 320 1.32 44.96 -25.38
C LEU A 320 0.48 44.55 -24.16
N PRO A 321 -0.67 43.89 -24.37
CA PRO A 321 -1.41 43.23 -23.29
C PRO A 321 -0.51 42.29 -22.49
N GLY A 322 -0.75 42.13 -21.18
CA GLY A 322 0.11 41.31 -20.30
C GLY A 322 0.36 39.88 -20.81
N PHE A 323 -0.67 39.20 -21.33
CA PHE A 323 -0.50 37.85 -21.91
C PHE A 323 0.42 37.81 -23.15
N LEU A 324 0.57 38.94 -23.84
CA LEU A 324 1.46 39.16 -24.97
C LEU A 324 2.80 39.79 -24.58
N ARG A 325 2.95 40.31 -23.36
CA ARG A 325 4.17 40.95 -22.87
C ARG A 325 5.04 39.95 -22.12
N ASP A 326 4.47 39.17 -21.23
CA ASP A 326 5.23 38.21 -20.43
C ASP A 326 5.30 36.88 -21.21
N ARG A 327 6.04 36.93 -22.32
CA ARG A 327 6.33 35.82 -23.24
C ARG A 327 7.83 35.56 -23.22
N ASP A 328 8.27 34.69 -22.33
CA ASP A 328 9.68 34.30 -22.28
C ASP A 328 9.90 33.06 -23.15
N GLU A 329 11.13 32.86 -23.61
CA GLU A 329 11.54 31.73 -24.47
C GLU A 329 11.25 30.35 -23.83
N ASP A 330 11.05 30.33 -22.50
CA ASP A 330 11.01 29.14 -21.64
C ASP A 330 9.59 28.68 -21.19
N GLY A 331 8.50 29.26 -21.71
CA GLY A 331 7.16 28.67 -21.50
C GLY A 331 6.25 29.32 -20.45
N VAL A 332 6.23 30.65 -20.37
CA VAL A 332 5.42 31.44 -19.41
C VAL A 332 3.93 31.06 -19.35
N TYR A 333 3.32 30.54 -20.42
CA TYR A 333 1.93 30.10 -20.39
C TYR A 333 1.67 28.94 -19.42
N LEU A 334 2.63 28.01 -19.28
CA LEU A 334 2.51 26.92 -18.33
C LEU A 334 2.63 27.43 -16.90
N GLN A 335 3.62 28.28 -16.59
CA GLN A 335 3.77 28.85 -15.25
C GLN A 335 2.52 29.64 -14.85
N LYS A 336 2.05 30.58 -15.68
CA LYS A 336 0.82 31.35 -15.42
C LYS A 336 -0.40 30.46 -15.21
N TYR A 337 -0.47 29.37 -15.96
CA TYR A 337 -1.54 28.40 -15.81
C TYR A 337 -1.45 27.67 -14.46
N LEU A 338 -0.26 27.24 -14.04
CA LEU A 338 -0.05 26.60 -12.73
C LEU A 338 -0.27 27.57 -11.57
N ASP A 339 0.13 28.84 -11.70
CA ASP A 339 -0.17 29.90 -10.73
C ASP A 339 -1.69 30.10 -10.60
N GLY A 340 -2.40 30.13 -11.73
CA GLY A 340 -3.86 30.12 -11.77
C GLY A 340 -4.46 28.93 -11.01
N GLN A 341 -3.91 27.73 -11.18
CA GLN A 341 -4.34 26.56 -10.39
C GLN A 341 -4.12 26.76 -8.89
N ILE A 342 -3.01 27.40 -8.47
CA ILE A 342 -2.76 27.70 -7.04
C ILE A 342 -3.87 28.57 -6.47
N TYR A 343 -4.22 29.67 -7.13
CA TYR A 343 -5.28 30.56 -6.66
C TYR A 343 -6.64 29.85 -6.55
N VAL A 344 -6.98 29.02 -7.53
CA VAL A 344 -8.23 28.25 -7.46
C VAL A 344 -8.20 27.23 -6.31
N ARG A 345 -7.04 26.61 -6.02
CA ARG A 345 -6.89 25.73 -4.85
C ARG A 345 -7.03 26.47 -3.52
N LEU A 346 -6.54 27.71 -3.43
CA LEU A 346 -6.74 28.55 -2.24
C LEU A 346 -8.21 28.90 -2.04
N HIS A 347 -8.94 29.22 -3.12
CA HIS A 347 -10.39 29.40 -3.06
C HIS A 347 -11.14 28.12 -2.66
N PHE A 348 -10.73 26.97 -3.21
CA PHE A 348 -11.26 25.68 -2.79
C PHE A 348 -11.01 25.41 -1.29
N MET A 349 -9.80 25.70 -0.79
CA MET A 349 -9.46 25.54 0.62
C MET A 349 -10.31 26.45 1.51
N GLN A 350 -10.52 27.71 1.10
CA GLN A 350 -11.42 28.63 1.81
C GLN A 350 -12.86 28.10 1.84
N ALA A 351 -13.37 27.62 0.70
CA ALA A 351 -14.71 27.05 0.61
C ALA A 351 -14.85 25.77 1.45
N LEU A 352 -13.80 24.94 1.50
CA LEU A 352 -13.70 23.74 2.33
C LEU A 352 -13.73 24.07 3.83
N ILE A 353 -12.95 25.05 4.29
CA ILE A 353 -12.99 25.54 5.68
C ILE A 353 -14.38 26.05 6.01
N ASN A 354 -14.96 26.87 5.13
CA ASN A 354 -16.31 27.41 5.31
C ASN A 354 -17.38 26.31 5.36
N LEU A 355 -17.22 25.25 4.58
CA LEU A 355 -18.10 24.09 4.57
C LEU A 355 -18.07 23.35 5.91
N TYR A 356 -16.88 23.14 6.50
CA TYR A 356 -16.76 22.55 7.85
C TYR A 356 -17.41 23.44 8.91
N LYS A 357 -17.08 24.73 8.95
CA LYS A 357 -17.58 25.66 9.97
C LYS A 357 -19.10 25.84 9.97
N ASN A 358 -19.69 25.86 8.77
CA ASN A 358 -21.12 26.14 8.62
C ASN A 358 -21.94 24.88 8.34
N SER A 359 -21.33 23.69 8.46
CA SER A 359 -21.95 22.38 8.67
C SER A 359 -23.37 22.26 8.10
N MET A 360 -23.51 22.40 6.77
CA MET A 360 -24.74 22.24 5.96
C MET A 360 -25.56 23.49 5.59
N SER A 361 -25.10 24.72 5.84
CA SER A 361 -25.79 25.87 5.22
C SER A 361 -25.79 25.72 3.69
N SER A 362 -26.93 25.98 3.05
CA SER A 362 -27.08 25.82 1.59
C SER A 362 -26.05 26.66 0.82
N GLU A 363 -25.72 27.83 1.36
CA GLU A 363 -24.68 28.71 0.85
C GLU A 363 -23.28 28.09 0.93
N ALA A 364 -22.91 27.50 2.06
CA ALA A 364 -21.59 26.87 2.22
C ALA A 364 -21.43 25.64 1.31
N VAL A 365 -22.49 24.84 1.16
CA VAL A 365 -22.52 23.71 0.23
C VAL A 365 -22.41 24.19 -1.22
N SER A 366 -23.21 25.18 -1.64
CA SER A 366 -23.15 25.73 -3.02
C SER A 366 -21.75 26.27 -3.33
N ARG A 367 -21.18 27.09 -2.44
CA ARG A 367 -19.83 27.64 -2.61
C ARG A 367 -18.77 26.55 -2.73
N PHE A 368 -18.85 25.49 -1.92
CA PHE A 368 -17.92 24.37 -2.04
C PHE A 368 -18.07 23.66 -3.39
N LEU A 369 -19.30 23.30 -3.80
CA LEU A 369 -19.54 22.63 -5.07
C LEU A 369 -19.11 23.49 -6.27
N GLU A 370 -19.37 24.80 -6.22
CA GLU A 370 -18.87 25.79 -7.19
C GLU A 370 -17.35 25.82 -7.25
N SER A 371 -16.67 25.80 -6.10
CA SER A 371 -15.21 25.78 -6.04
C SER A 371 -14.62 24.50 -6.66
N VAL A 372 -15.27 23.35 -6.46
CA VAL A 372 -14.90 22.10 -7.13
C VAL A 372 -15.11 22.25 -8.65
N LYS A 373 -16.26 22.77 -9.10
CA LYS A 373 -16.53 22.99 -10.53
C LYS A 373 -15.51 23.94 -11.16
N ALA A 374 -15.18 25.05 -10.50
CA ALA A 374 -14.18 26.02 -10.95
C ALA A 374 -12.80 25.36 -11.09
N PHE A 375 -12.44 24.50 -10.14
CA PHE A 375 -11.22 23.71 -10.22
C PHE A 375 -11.19 22.78 -11.43
N LEU A 376 -12.30 22.10 -11.72
CA LEU A 376 -12.39 21.23 -12.91
C LEU A 376 -12.30 22.03 -14.20
N SER A 377 -12.95 23.18 -14.27
CA SER A 377 -12.88 24.07 -15.43
C SER A 377 -11.47 24.56 -15.71
N ILE A 378 -10.69 24.92 -14.67
CA ILE A 378 -9.28 25.30 -14.90
C ILE A 378 -8.43 24.09 -15.25
N ASN A 379 -8.72 22.91 -14.68
CA ASN A 379 -8.07 21.66 -15.02
C ASN A 379 -8.52 21.07 -16.36
N ALA A 380 -9.45 21.70 -17.08
CA ALA A 380 -9.97 21.19 -18.35
C ALA A 380 -8.91 20.71 -19.36
N PRO A 381 -7.75 21.39 -19.53
CA PRO A 381 -6.69 20.88 -20.42
C PRO A 381 -6.12 19.51 -19.99
N PHE A 382 -6.26 19.15 -18.71
CA PHE A 382 -5.78 17.93 -18.05
C PHE A 382 -6.90 16.90 -17.90
N GLU A 383 -8.08 17.36 -17.47
CA GLU A 383 -9.21 16.55 -17.01
C GLU A 383 -10.42 16.57 -17.98
N GLU A 384 -10.57 17.58 -18.86
CA GLU A 384 -11.67 17.71 -19.85
C GLU A 384 -11.31 17.21 -21.27
N SER A 385 -10.19 16.51 -21.45
CA SER A 385 -10.06 15.53 -22.55
C SER A 385 -10.32 14.07 -22.11
N PRO A 386 -11.37 13.76 -21.31
CA PRO A 386 -11.65 12.39 -20.95
C PRO A 386 -12.05 11.64 -22.21
N SER A 387 -11.85 10.32 -22.20
CA SER A 387 -12.40 9.50 -23.28
C SER A 387 -13.90 9.75 -23.41
N ARG A 388 -14.42 9.55 -24.63
CA ARG A 388 -15.87 9.58 -24.89
C ARG A 388 -16.66 8.75 -23.88
N ASN A 389 -16.07 7.64 -23.42
CA ASN A 389 -16.63 6.75 -22.42
C ASN A 389 -16.86 7.42 -21.07
N ILE A 390 -15.84 8.11 -20.56
CA ILE A 390 -15.99 8.88 -19.33
C ILE A 390 -17.01 10.01 -19.50
N GLN A 391 -16.98 10.73 -20.62
CA GLN A 391 -17.94 11.81 -20.87
C GLN A 391 -19.37 11.28 -20.84
N PHE A 392 -19.58 10.05 -21.34
CA PHE A 392 -20.86 9.36 -21.24
C PHE A 392 -21.28 9.13 -19.78
N ILE A 393 -20.38 8.61 -18.94
CA ILE A 393 -20.66 8.40 -17.50
C ILE A 393 -20.97 9.72 -16.80
N LEU A 394 -20.12 10.74 -16.98
CA LEU A 394 -20.30 12.07 -16.37
C LEU A 394 -21.61 12.71 -16.80
N ARG A 395 -21.98 12.59 -18.09
CA ARG A 395 -23.25 13.11 -18.61
C ARG A 395 -24.43 12.40 -17.96
N LYS A 396 -24.37 11.09 -17.79
CA LYS A 396 -25.43 10.30 -17.16
C LYS A 396 -25.65 10.72 -15.70
N ILE A 397 -24.56 10.86 -14.94
CA ILE A 397 -24.61 11.33 -13.54
C ILE A 397 -25.19 12.74 -13.45
N ARG A 398 -24.67 13.68 -14.25
CA ARG A 398 -25.13 15.09 -14.26
C ARG A 398 -26.60 15.21 -14.66
N LYS A 399 -27.03 14.47 -15.69
CA LYS A 399 -28.43 14.45 -16.12
C LYS A 399 -29.35 13.96 -15.00
N ARG A 400 -28.98 12.89 -14.29
CA ARG A 400 -29.78 12.39 -13.17
C ARG A 400 -29.91 13.43 -12.05
N ALA A 401 -28.81 14.11 -11.71
CA ALA A 401 -28.82 15.14 -10.68
C ALA A 401 -29.68 16.35 -11.09
N GLU A 402 -29.60 16.78 -12.36
CA GLU A 402 -30.42 17.84 -12.93
C GLU A 402 -31.92 17.49 -12.89
N GLU A 403 -32.30 16.28 -13.32
CA GLU A 403 -33.69 15.78 -13.27
C GLU A 403 -34.27 15.78 -11.85
N LYS A 404 -33.41 15.66 -10.82
CA LYS A 404 -33.79 15.67 -9.41
C LYS A 404 -33.65 17.05 -8.74
N GLY A 405 -33.10 18.05 -9.44
CA GLY A 405 -32.79 19.36 -8.86
C GLY A 405 -31.74 19.31 -7.75
N ILE A 406 -30.79 18.37 -7.83
CA ILE A 406 -29.73 18.18 -6.83
C ILE A 406 -28.45 18.81 -7.38
N ASP A 407 -27.90 19.78 -6.65
CA ASP A 407 -26.59 20.30 -7.01
C ASP A 407 -25.49 19.32 -6.63
N ILE A 408 -24.62 19.00 -7.58
CA ILE A 408 -23.49 18.09 -7.38
C ILE A 408 -22.23 18.65 -8.03
N ALA A 409 -21.08 18.18 -7.57
CA ALA A 409 -19.82 18.33 -8.27
C ALA A 409 -19.29 16.95 -8.61
N VAL A 410 -19.02 16.72 -9.90
CA VAL A 410 -18.45 15.45 -10.38
C VAL A 410 -17.11 15.75 -10.98
N ARG A 411 -16.10 15.06 -10.47
CA ARG A 411 -14.76 15.04 -11.02
C ARG A 411 -14.41 13.61 -11.36
N ALA A 412 -13.32 13.44 -12.05
CA ALA A 412 -12.70 12.14 -12.04
C ALA A 412 -11.20 12.25 -12.07
N LEU A 413 -10.57 11.29 -11.41
CA LEU A 413 -9.14 11.27 -11.23
C LEU A 413 -8.49 10.79 -12.53
N TYR A 414 -8.34 11.70 -13.49
CA TYR A 414 -7.71 11.42 -14.77
C TYR A 414 -6.28 11.88 -14.82
N TRP A 415 -5.47 11.03 -15.45
CA TRP A 415 -4.29 11.45 -16.16
C TRP A 415 -4.25 10.66 -17.49
N GLY A 416 -4.77 11.23 -18.58
CA GLY A 416 -4.80 10.61 -19.92
C GLY A 416 -6.16 10.02 -20.37
N LYS A 417 -6.16 9.22 -21.46
CA LYS A 417 -7.37 8.79 -22.21
C LYS A 417 -8.24 7.71 -21.52
N HIS A 418 -7.75 7.08 -20.47
CA HIS A 418 -8.34 6.00 -19.65
C HIS A 418 -7.43 6.02 -18.41
N ASP A 419 -7.79 6.06 -17.14
CA ASP A 419 -8.98 5.77 -16.34
C ASP A 419 -8.63 6.19 -14.88
N GLY A 420 -9.59 6.17 -13.99
CA GLY A 420 -9.48 6.36 -12.54
C GLY A 420 -10.89 6.50 -11.97
N ASN A 421 -11.04 6.51 -10.66
CA ASN A 421 -12.37 6.63 -10.08
C ASN A 421 -13.00 7.99 -10.35
N ILE A 422 -14.31 7.96 -10.53
CA ILE A 422 -15.16 9.15 -10.66
C ILE A 422 -15.65 9.51 -9.27
N PHE A 423 -15.27 10.71 -8.82
CA PHE A 423 -15.69 11.22 -7.52
C PHE A 423 -16.87 12.17 -7.67
N ILE A 424 -17.90 11.92 -6.87
CA ILE A 424 -19.11 12.73 -6.80
C ILE A 424 -19.20 13.32 -5.40
N PHE A 425 -19.34 14.64 -5.32
CA PHE A 425 -19.66 15.36 -4.09
C PHE A 425 -21.11 15.80 -4.18
N CYS A 426 -21.90 15.43 -3.18
CA CYS A 426 -23.33 15.74 -3.16
C CYS A 426 -23.83 16.05 -1.74
N PRO A 427 -24.91 16.82 -1.61
CA PRO A 427 -25.56 17.04 -0.33
C PRO A 427 -25.97 15.71 0.33
N PRO A 428 -25.79 15.55 1.64
CA PRO A 428 -26.08 14.32 2.36
C PRO A 428 -27.49 13.78 2.12
N ALA A 429 -27.56 12.46 1.90
CA ALA A 429 -28.78 11.67 1.69
C ALA A 429 -29.61 12.04 0.46
N LYS A 430 -29.24 13.05 -0.34
CA LYS A 430 -30.02 13.48 -1.50
C LYS A 430 -29.86 12.58 -2.72
N PHE A 431 -28.71 11.93 -2.87
CA PHE A 431 -28.34 11.22 -4.11
C PHE A 431 -28.02 9.73 -3.91
N ARG A 432 -28.17 9.20 -2.69
CA ARG A 432 -27.71 7.84 -2.33
C ARG A 432 -28.37 6.74 -3.15
N ASP A 433 -29.68 6.77 -3.30
CA ASP A 433 -30.41 5.75 -4.07
C ASP A 433 -30.12 5.85 -5.58
N ASP A 434 -30.07 7.08 -6.10
CA ASP A 434 -29.76 7.36 -7.50
C ASP A 434 -28.36 6.83 -7.90
N ILE A 435 -27.39 6.85 -6.98
CA ILE A 435 -26.05 6.29 -7.25
C ILE A 435 -26.10 4.80 -7.58
N PHE A 436 -26.87 4.02 -6.82
CA PHE A 436 -26.99 2.58 -7.08
C PHE A 436 -27.71 2.31 -8.41
N GLU A 437 -28.73 3.09 -8.73
CA GLU A 437 -29.43 3.00 -10.03
C GLU A 437 -28.49 3.36 -11.18
N ILE A 438 -27.76 4.47 -11.07
CA ILE A 438 -26.77 4.89 -12.07
C ILE A 438 -25.73 3.79 -12.30
N VAL A 439 -25.18 3.19 -11.23
CA VAL A 439 -24.20 2.10 -11.34
C VAL A 439 -24.81 0.89 -12.06
N ALA A 440 -26.02 0.46 -11.69
CA ALA A 440 -26.69 -0.67 -12.35
C ALA A 440 -26.95 -0.41 -13.83
N GLU A 441 -27.41 0.79 -14.18
CA GLU A 441 -27.64 1.15 -15.57
C GLU A 441 -26.32 1.30 -16.35
N LEU A 442 -25.23 1.76 -15.73
CA LEU A 442 -23.91 1.81 -16.38
C LEU A 442 -23.31 0.41 -16.60
N GLN A 443 -23.58 -0.54 -15.69
CA GLN A 443 -23.23 -1.94 -15.88
C GLN A 443 -23.94 -2.54 -17.11
N GLN A 444 -25.20 -2.18 -17.30
CA GLN A 444 -26.01 -2.63 -18.43
C GLN A 444 -25.63 -1.93 -19.75
N ASP A 445 -25.50 -0.60 -19.73
CA ASP A 445 -25.38 0.22 -20.95
C ASP A 445 -23.94 0.38 -21.44
N TYR A 446 -22.95 0.23 -20.55
CA TYR A 446 -21.57 0.62 -20.84
C TYR A 446 -20.56 -0.50 -20.56
N ASN A 447 -20.39 -0.91 -19.30
CA ASN A 447 -19.38 -1.90 -18.94
C ASN A 447 -19.81 -2.66 -17.67
N PRO A 448 -19.95 -4.00 -17.71
CA PRO A 448 -20.40 -4.78 -16.56
C PRO A 448 -19.44 -4.72 -15.35
N ARG A 449 -18.21 -4.24 -15.55
CA ARG A 449 -17.23 -4.04 -14.46
C ARG A 449 -17.41 -2.72 -13.71
N VAL A 450 -18.29 -1.82 -14.15
CA VAL A 450 -18.59 -0.60 -13.40
C VAL A 450 -19.12 -0.97 -12.02
N HIS A 451 -18.63 -0.33 -10.96
CA HIS A 451 -19.12 -0.60 -9.60
C HIS A 451 -18.90 0.58 -8.66
N LEU A 452 -19.59 0.54 -7.53
CA LEU A 452 -19.44 1.50 -6.44
C LEU A 452 -18.26 1.09 -5.57
N ASP A 453 -17.20 1.88 -5.59
CA ASP A 453 -15.90 1.54 -5.01
C ASP A 453 -15.74 2.09 -3.59
N TYR A 454 -16.36 3.26 -3.34
CA TYR A 454 -16.45 3.90 -2.05
C TYR A 454 -17.71 4.77 -1.97
N ALA A 455 -18.35 4.78 -0.81
CA ALA A 455 -19.37 5.77 -0.45
C ALA A 455 -19.21 6.17 1.01
N SER A 456 -19.10 7.47 1.29
CA SER A 456 -18.80 7.97 2.63
C SER A 456 -19.84 7.59 3.68
N TRP A 457 -21.13 7.50 3.32
CA TRP A 457 -22.19 7.06 4.25
C TRP A 457 -22.17 5.55 4.52
N ARG A 458 -21.61 4.76 3.59
CA ARG A 458 -21.54 3.29 3.67
C ARG A 458 -20.27 2.88 4.41
N ASP A 459 -19.14 3.42 3.99
CA ASP A 459 -17.82 2.96 4.42
C ASP A 459 -17.24 3.84 5.54
N GLY A 460 -17.66 5.09 5.64
CA GLY A 460 -17.14 6.05 6.62
C GLY A 460 -15.90 6.80 6.13
N TRP A 461 -15.11 7.31 7.07
CA TRP A 461 -13.90 8.08 6.80
C TRP A 461 -12.69 7.45 7.48
N GLY A 462 -11.54 7.53 6.81
CA GLY A 462 -10.25 7.20 7.42
C GLY A 462 -9.78 8.31 8.33
N GLY A 463 -8.79 8.01 9.15
CA GLY A 463 -8.20 9.01 10.03
C GLY A 463 -6.86 8.61 10.64
N LYS A 464 -6.48 7.34 10.49
CA LYS A 464 -5.25 6.81 11.05
C LYS A 464 -4.11 6.96 10.04
N GLY A 465 -2.95 7.37 10.50
CA GLY A 465 -1.71 7.30 9.75
C GLY A 465 -1.11 5.91 9.78
N LEU A 466 0.21 5.91 9.75
CA LEU A 466 1.04 4.74 9.95
C LEU A 466 0.67 4.06 11.27
N ARG A 467 0.54 2.74 11.23
CA ARG A 467 0.44 1.87 12.39
C ARG A 467 1.42 0.74 12.27
N VAL A 468 2.09 0.43 13.37
CA VAL A 468 2.77 -0.86 13.57
C VAL A 468 1.72 -1.78 14.17
N GLU A 469 1.20 -2.68 13.34
CA GLU A 469 0.13 -3.61 13.73
C GLU A 469 0.72 -4.86 14.41
N GLN A 470 1.97 -5.18 14.08
CA GLN A 470 2.73 -6.29 14.67
C GLN A 470 4.23 -6.01 14.59
N ASN A 471 4.94 -6.32 15.67
CA ASN A 471 6.39 -6.32 15.75
C ASN A 471 6.80 -7.35 16.81
N ILE A 472 7.02 -8.59 16.36
CA ILE A 472 7.26 -9.72 17.25
C ILE A 472 8.49 -9.50 18.14
N LYS A 473 9.60 -9.01 17.58
CA LYS A 473 10.81 -8.67 18.37
C LYS A 473 10.55 -7.57 19.39
N GLY A 474 9.71 -6.59 19.03
CA GLY A 474 9.26 -5.52 19.92
C GLY A 474 8.18 -5.93 20.92
N GLN A 475 7.75 -7.20 20.92
CA GLN A 475 6.65 -7.72 21.74
C GLN A 475 5.29 -7.05 21.48
N THR A 476 5.10 -6.49 20.29
CA THR A 476 3.80 -5.98 19.83
C THR A 476 3.14 -7.05 18.96
N TYR A 477 1.98 -7.53 19.40
CA TYR A 477 1.24 -8.60 18.75
C TYR A 477 -0.09 -8.09 18.23
N SER A 478 -0.49 -8.53 17.04
CA SER A 478 -1.82 -8.24 16.51
C SER A 478 -2.89 -8.95 17.33
N SER A 479 -4.08 -8.37 17.43
CA SER A 479 -5.25 -9.07 17.98
C SER A 479 -5.62 -10.35 17.24
N LEU A 480 -5.14 -10.51 16.00
CA LEU A 480 -5.33 -11.70 15.17
C LEU A 480 -4.29 -12.80 15.43
N VAL A 481 -3.18 -12.47 16.11
CA VAL A 481 -2.07 -13.37 16.40
C VAL A 481 -1.60 -13.11 17.84
N PRO A 482 -2.23 -13.72 18.85
CA PRO A 482 -1.94 -13.41 20.25
C PRO A 482 -0.52 -13.82 20.65
N ALA A 483 -0.02 -13.18 21.70
CA ALA A 483 1.28 -13.52 22.28
C ALA A 483 1.34 -15.01 22.65
N GLY A 484 2.41 -15.70 22.26
CA GLY A 484 2.60 -17.13 22.49
C GLY A 484 1.82 -18.04 21.54
N ALA A 485 1.20 -17.49 20.48
CA ALA A 485 0.62 -18.30 19.42
C ALA A 485 1.67 -19.26 18.83
N ASN A 486 1.19 -20.40 18.37
CA ASN A 486 2.00 -21.46 17.79
C ASN A 486 1.69 -21.61 16.30
N ARG A 487 2.70 -22.03 15.55
CA ARG A 487 2.56 -22.44 14.15
C ARG A 487 2.32 -23.94 14.11
N LEU A 488 1.28 -24.36 13.42
CA LEU A 488 0.96 -25.77 13.20
C LEU A 488 1.00 -26.08 11.70
N LEU A 489 2.00 -26.83 11.26
CA LEU A 489 2.01 -27.41 9.92
C LEU A 489 1.29 -28.76 9.99
N THR A 490 0.35 -28.99 9.08
CA THR A 490 -0.42 -30.22 9.01
C THR A 490 -0.21 -30.88 7.65
N TRP A 491 0.30 -32.09 7.68
CA TRP A 491 0.47 -32.94 6.51
C TRP A 491 -0.69 -33.92 6.43
N ASN A 492 -1.39 -33.93 5.31
CA ASN A 492 -2.51 -34.85 5.05
C ASN A 492 -2.15 -35.94 4.02
N GLY A 493 -0.86 -36.16 3.79
CA GLY A 493 -0.37 -37.10 2.81
C GLY A 493 -0.09 -36.56 1.42
N LYS A 494 -0.64 -35.40 1.07
CA LYS A 494 -0.48 -34.79 -0.26
C LYS A 494 0.01 -33.36 -0.20
N LYS A 495 -0.42 -32.59 0.80
CA LYS A 495 -0.08 -31.19 0.98
C LYS A 495 0.19 -30.88 2.45
N ILE A 496 1.00 -29.86 2.66
CA ILE A 496 1.10 -29.18 3.95
C ILE A 496 0.07 -28.05 3.97
N GLU A 497 -0.70 -27.97 5.03
CA GLU A 497 -1.47 -26.78 5.39
C GLU A 497 -0.86 -26.17 6.65
N GLU A 498 -0.63 -24.86 6.66
CA GLU A 498 -0.15 -24.13 7.82
C GLU A 498 -1.32 -23.43 8.51
N LYS A 499 -1.40 -23.51 9.84
CA LYS A 499 -2.39 -22.78 10.65
C LYS A 499 -1.72 -22.19 11.89
N ILE A 500 -2.22 -21.04 12.34
CA ILE A 500 -1.91 -20.55 13.69
C ILE A 500 -2.84 -21.22 14.69
N GLN A 501 -2.27 -21.59 15.83
CA GLN A 501 -3.02 -22.02 17.00
C GLN A 501 -2.76 -21.09 18.16
N GLU A 502 -3.81 -20.79 18.92
CA GLU A 502 -3.67 -20.11 20.21
C GLU A 502 -2.77 -20.95 21.16
N PRO A 503 -2.07 -20.30 22.11
CA PRO A 503 -1.25 -21.01 23.07
C PRO A 503 -2.06 -22.10 23.80
N GLY A 504 -1.57 -23.34 23.74
CA GLY A 504 -2.17 -24.49 24.44
C GLY A 504 -3.39 -25.13 23.76
N ASN A 505 -3.80 -24.68 22.57
CA ASN A 505 -5.04 -25.15 21.92
C ASN A 505 -4.85 -26.30 20.90
N VAL A 506 -3.77 -27.09 21.01
CA VAL A 506 -3.51 -28.20 20.08
C VAL A 506 -3.91 -29.53 20.72
N ASP A 507 -4.98 -30.13 20.22
CA ASP A 507 -5.38 -31.48 20.58
C ASP A 507 -4.50 -32.51 19.84
N ALA A 508 -3.59 -33.14 20.58
CA ALA A 508 -2.71 -34.19 20.05
C ALA A 508 -3.46 -35.41 19.49
N ASN A 509 -4.73 -35.63 19.86
CA ASN A 509 -5.56 -36.72 19.32
C ASN A 509 -6.05 -36.45 17.89
N SER A 510 -6.03 -35.19 17.46
CA SER A 510 -6.45 -34.80 16.10
C SER A 510 -5.46 -35.21 15.01
N TYR A 511 -4.29 -35.73 15.40
CA TYR A 511 -3.21 -36.15 14.49
C TYR A 511 -2.84 -37.62 14.72
N ASP A 512 -2.45 -38.30 13.65
CA ASP A 512 -1.85 -39.63 13.77
C ASP A 512 -0.47 -39.52 14.43
N VAL A 513 0.30 -38.49 14.05
CA VAL A 513 1.59 -38.14 14.66
C VAL A 513 1.65 -36.63 14.89
N LEU A 514 2.08 -36.17 16.07
CA LEU A 514 2.35 -34.76 16.34
C LEU A 514 3.79 -34.60 16.82
N PHE A 515 4.57 -33.82 16.07
CA PHE A 515 5.89 -33.34 16.48
C PHE A 515 5.73 -31.97 17.13
N ASP A 516 5.80 -31.94 18.46
CA ASP A 516 5.61 -30.74 19.27
C ASP A 516 6.97 -30.16 19.68
N GLN A 517 7.43 -29.17 18.93
CA GLN A 517 8.67 -28.45 19.21
C GLN A 517 8.53 -27.50 20.41
N VAL A 518 7.31 -27.05 20.76
CA VAL A 518 7.07 -26.15 21.91
C VAL A 518 7.42 -26.87 23.20
N ASN A 519 6.94 -28.11 23.35
CA ASN A 519 7.21 -28.93 24.54
C ASN A 519 8.36 -29.93 24.35
N ASN A 520 8.93 -30.02 23.15
CA ASN A 520 9.93 -31.02 22.75
C ASN A 520 9.41 -32.47 22.94
N GLU A 521 8.21 -32.70 22.43
CA GLU A 521 7.43 -33.93 22.59
C GLU A 521 7.00 -34.51 21.25
N VAL A 522 6.83 -35.83 21.22
CA VAL A 522 6.30 -36.55 20.05
C VAL A 522 5.11 -37.35 20.54
N TYR A 523 4.00 -37.21 19.83
CA TYR A 523 2.76 -37.94 20.09
C TYR A 523 2.43 -38.83 18.90
N VAL A 524 1.88 -40.02 19.17
CA VAL A 524 1.26 -40.90 18.16
C VAL A 524 -0.12 -41.27 18.69
N LYS A 525 -1.19 -40.93 17.95
CA LYS A 525 -2.59 -41.02 18.43
C LYS A 525 -2.81 -40.42 19.83
N GLY A 526 -2.28 -39.20 20.05
CA GLY A 526 -2.36 -38.52 21.35
C GLY A 526 -1.51 -39.12 22.47
N GLN A 527 -0.88 -40.29 22.28
CA GLN A 527 0.01 -40.87 23.28
C GLN A 527 1.39 -40.21 23.21
N LYS A 528 1.82 -39.63 24.33
CA LYS A 528 3.13 -39.00 24.51
C LYS A 528 4.22 -40.04 24.72
N PHE A 529 5.29 -39.96 23.93
CA PHE A 529 6.45 -40.86 24.07
C PHE A 529 7.54 -40.26 24.95
N THR A 530 8.22 -41.10 25.71
CA THR A 530 9.29 -40.73 26.66
C THR A 530 10.68 -40.75 26.02
N SER A 531 11.69 -40.22 26.70
CA SER A 531 13.09 -40.29 26.25
C SER A 531 13.67 -41.71 26.22
N LYS A 532 13.03 -42.68 26.88
CA LYS A 532 13.40 -44.09 26.78
C LYS A 532 12.98 -44.71 25.44
N GLU A 533 11.86 -44.25 24.90
CA GLU A 533 11.29 -44.74 23.65
C GLU A 533 11.84 -43.98 22.43
N LEU A 534 12.04 -42.66 22.59
CA LEU A 534 12.68 -41.78 21.62
C LEU A 534 13.82 -41.01 22.27
N PRO A 535 15.06 -41.53 22.28
CA PRO A 535 16.20 -40.87 22.92
C PRO A 535 16.61 -39.54 22.27
N THR A 536 16.29 -39.37 20.99
CA THR A 536 16.75 -38.25 20.14
C THR A 536 15.60 -37.30 19.75
N LYS A 537 14.62 -37.09 20.63
CA LYS A 537 13.39 -36.30 20.33
C LYS A 537 13.65 -34.97 19.64
N LYS A 538 14.57 -34.17 20.15
CA LYS A 538 14.89 -32.86 19.58
C LYS A 538 15.36 -32.97 18.13
N ALA A 539 16.35 -33.82 17.87
CA ALA A 539 16.87 -34.07 16.53
C ALA A 539 15.81 -34.69 15.61
N THR A 540 14.91 -35.50 16.16
CA THR A 540 13.78 -36.08 15.46
C THR A 540 12.80 -34.99 15.01
N ILE A 541 12.34 -34.14 15.93
CA ILE A 541 11.41 -33.04 15.63
C ILE A 541 12.01 -32.09 14.61
N GLU A 542 13.28 -31.69 14.78
CA GLU A 542 14.00 -30.83 13.82
C GLU A 542 14.09 -31.47 12.44
N LEU A 543 14.50 -32.74 12.34
CA LEU A 543 14.62 -33.45 11.07
C LEU A 543 13.25 -33.56 10.36
N PHE A 544 12.22 -34.02 11.05
CA PHE A 544 10.92 -34.26 10.43
C PHE A 544 10.20 -32.95 10.06
N THR A 545 10.37 -31.88 10.84
CA THR A 545 9.87 -30.55 10.48
C THR A 545 10.58 -30.02 9.23
N PHE A 546 11.89 -30.25 9.10
CA PHE A 546 12.65 -29.92 7.89
C PHE A 546 12.18 -30.73 6.68
N LEU A 547 12.09 -32.05 6.82
CA LEU A 547 11.66 -32.94 5.74
C LEU A 547 10.22 -32.67 5.28
N ALA A 548 9.33 -32.28 6.18
CA ALA A 548 7.98 -31.88 5.82
C ALA A 548 8.00 -30.71 4.83
N LYS A 549 8.78 -29.65 5.09
CA LYS A 549 8.90 -28.48 4.20
C LYS A 549 9.47 -28.81 2.82
N HIS A 550 10.12 -29.96 2.69
CA HIS A 550 10.73 -30.49 1.46
C HIS A 550 10.08 -31.83 1.04
N ALA A 551 8.81 -32.03 1.37
CA ALA A 551 8.14 -33.31 1.12
C ALA A 551 8.15 -33.65 -0.39
N GLY A 552 8.48 -34.90 -0.70
CA GLY A 552 8.69 -35.39 -2.07
C GLY A 552 10.05 -35.05 -2.68
N GLU A 553 10.84 -34.13 -2.10
CA GLU A 553 12.19 -33.81 -2.58
C GLU A 553 13.23 -34.80 -2.02
N ILE A 554 14.26 -35.07 -2.82
CA ILE A 554 15.43 -35.86 -2.39
C ILE A 554 16.46 -34.91 -1.76
N MET A 555 16.66 -35.03 -0.46
CA MET A 555 17.57 -34.19 0.32
C MET A 555 18.86 -34.93 0.62
N THR A 556 19.99 -34.39 0.16
CA THR A 556 21.33 -34.89 0.48
C THR A 556 21.71 -34.53 1.92
N ASN A 557 22.55 -35.35 2.54
CA ASN A 557 22.87 -35.23 3.98
C ASN A 557 23.55 -33.90 4.37
N ASP A 558 24.22 -33.22 3.43
CA ASP A 558 24.79 -31.88 3.59
C ASP A 558 23.74 -30.76 3.71
N LYS A 559 22.50 -31.01 3.28
CA LYS A 559 21.39 -30.07 3.39
C LYS A 559 20.56 -30.24 4.65
N LEU A 560 20.78 -31.32 5.41
CA LEU A 560 19.98 -31.61 6.61
C LEU A 560 20.33 -30.67 7.77
N PRO A 561 19.41 -30.48 8.74
CA PRO A 561 19.69 -29.72 9.95
C PRO A 561 20.94 -30.23 10.66
N ALA A 562 21.77 -29.30 11.12
CA ALA A 562 23.02 -29.62 11.81
C ALA A 562 22.73 -30.46 13.07
N SER A 563 23.07 -31.75 13.02
CA SER A 563 22.97 -32.66 14.14
C SER A 563 24.12 -33.66 14.09
N ASN A 564 24.50 -34.20 15.25
CA ASN A 564 25.51 -35.26 15.32
C ASN A 564 25.10 -36.52 14.53
N TYR A 565 23.81 -36.65 14.18
CA TYR A 565 23.25 -37.81 13.49
C TYR A 565 23.19 -37.64 11.96
N ALA A 566 23.28 -36.41 11.44
CA ALA A 566 23.16 -36.14 10.00
C ALA A 566 24.42 -36.51 9.20
N ASN A 567 25.56 -36.74 9.85
CA ASN A 567 26.83 -37.03 9.18
C ASN A 567 26.96 -38.48 8.69
N TYR A 568 26.22 -39.41 9.32
CA TYR A 568 26.33 -40.84 9.03
C TYR A 568 24.97 -41.49 8.87
N ARG A 569 24.76 -42.17 7.74
CA ARG A 569 23.50 -42.83 7.38
C ARG A 569 22.97 -43.73 8.49
N ASN A 570 23.83 -44.58 9.06
CA ASN A 570 23.45 -45.56 10.08
C ASN A 570 23.02 -44.90 11.40
N ASP A 571 23.60 -43.75 11.75
CA ASP A 571 23.22 -43.01 12.95
C ASP A 571 21.86 -42.34 12.76
N LEU A 572 21.64 -41.67 11.62
CA LEU A 572 20.34 -41.07 11.30
C LEU A 572 19.24 -42.14 11.26
N GLN A 573 19.49 -43.25 10.56
CA GLN A 573 18.52 -44.33 10.41
C GLN A 573 18.27 -45.04 11.74
N GLY A 574 19.32 -45.41 12.48
CA GLY A 574 19.19 -46.21 13.70
C GLY A 574 18.71 -45.41 14.92
N LYS A 575 19.03 -44.12 15.00
CA LYS A 575 18.76 -43.31 16.21
C LYS A 575 17.69 -42.26 16.03
N VAL A 576 17.33 -41.86 14.81
CA VAL A 576 16.34 -40.80 14.57
C VAL A 576 15.13 -41.35 13.82
N VAL A 577 15.32 -41.88 12.61
CA VAL A 577 14.21 -42.32 11.74
C VAL A 577 13.60 -43.63 12.22
N GLY A 578 14.42 -44.66 12.45
CA GLY A 578 14.00 -46.00 12.81
C GLY A 578 13.13 -46.07 14.08
N PRO A 579 13.48 -45.37 15.18
CA PRO A 579 12.63 -45.33 16.37
C PRO A 579 11.22 -44.77 16.08
N VAL A 580 11.08 -43.70 15.31
CA VAL A 580 9.75 -43.13 14.98
C VAL A 580 8.99 -44.06 14.05
N GLU A 581 9.64 -44.61 13.02
CA GLU A 581 8.99 -45.57 12.11
C GLU A 581 8.47 -46.79 12.85
N LYS A 582 9.23 -47.30 13.82
CA LYS A 582 8.80 -48.41 14.66
C LYS A 582 7.55 -48.03 15.46
N LEU A 583 7.53 -46.87 16.11
CA LEU A 583 6.38 -46.40 16.89
C LEU A 583 5.13 -46.22 16.02
N VAL A 584 5.28 -45.62 14.85
CA VAL A 584 4.20 -45.45 13.86
C VAL A 584 3.69 -46.81 13.40
N LYS A 585 4.57 -47.76 13.10
CA LYS A 585 4.17 -49.11 12.69
C LYS A 585 3.45 -49.85 13.81
N GLU A 586 3.91 -49.74 15.05
CA GLU A 586 3.31 -50.41 16.22
C GLU A 586 1.92 -49.85 16.57
N HIS A 587 1.73 -48.53 16.51
CA HIS A 587 0.49 -47.88 16.97
C HIS A 587 -0.53 -47.64 15.84
N LEU A 588 -0.07 -47.48 14.60
CA LEU A 588 -0.92 -47.14 13.45
C LEU A 588 -1.00 -48.25 12.40
N ASN A 589 -0.10 -49.26 12.45
CA ASN A 589 0.08 -50.24 11.38
C ASN A 589 0.29 -49.59 10.00
N LYS A 590 0.97 -48.44 9.97
CA LYS A 590 1.31 -47.66 8.77
C LYS A 590 2.82 -47.42 8.70
N THR A 591 3.30 -46.88 7.57
CA THR A 591 4.69 -46.46 7.37
C THR A 591 4.78 -44.95 7.27
N LEU A 592 5.77 -44.35 7.92
CA LEU A 592 5.97 -42.89 7.91
C LEU A 592 6.38 -42.35 6.52
N GLY A 593 6.77 -43.22 5.59
CA GLY A 593 7.14 -42.83 4.23
C GLY A 593 8.51 -42.14 4.17
N VAL A 594 9.50 -42.62 4.93
CA VAL A 594 10.85 -42.07 4.88
C VAL A 594 11.78 -43.06 4.18
N THR A 595 12.39 -42.63 3.09
CA THR A 595 13.33 -43.46 2.33
C THR A 595 14.75 -42.90 2.48
N ILE A 596 15.71 -43.73 2.90
CA ILE A 596 17.14 -43.36 3.03
C ILE A 596 18.00 -44.23 2.11
N SER A 597 18.64 -43.62 1.12
CA SER A 597 19.48 -44.29 0.11
C SER A 597 20.90 -43.71 0.06
N GLY A 598 21.85 -44.46 -0.51
CA GLY A 598 23.25 -44.04 -0.65
C GLY A 598 24.21 -44.67 0.36
N GLU A 599 25.43 -44.13 0.41
CA GLU A 599 26.56 -44.63 1.19
C GLU A 599 26.58 -44.10 2.63
N LEU A 600 27.54 -44.56 3.45
CA LEU A 600 27.60 -44.22 4.87
C LEU A 600 27.72 -42.71 5.14
N SER A 601 28.58 -42.00 4.39
CA SER A 601 28.87 -40.57 4.56
C SER A 601 28.26 -39.67 3.48
N ARG A 602 27.67 -40.28 2.45
CA ARG A 602 27.02 -39.61 1.31
C ARG A 602 25.71 -40.31 1.03
N PHE A 603 24.66 -39.83 1.66
CA PHE A 603 23.33 -40.40 1.55
C PHE A 603 22.30 -39.32 1.25
N ALA A 604 21.15 -39.77 0.78
CA ALA A 604 19.98 -38.94 0.57
C ALA A 604 18.79 -39.50 1.36
N ILE A 605 17.92 -38.59 1.79
CA ILE A 605 16.68 -38.88 2.48
C ILE A 605 15.53 -38.22 1.72
N GLN A 606 14.42 -38.93 1.62
CA GLN A 606 13.20 -38.45 1.01
C GLN A 606 12.03 -38.73 1.95
N PHE A 607 11.13 -37.76 2.06
CA PHE A 607 9.87 -37.91 2.79
C PHE A 607 8.73 -38.01 1.79
N ASP A 608 8.29 -39.24 1.57
CA ASP A 608 7.32 -39.62 0.54
C ASP A 608 5.87 -39.37 0.99
N PRO A 609 4.96 -39.04 0.05
CA PRO A 609 3.52 -39.06 0.26
C PRO A 609 3.05 -40.34 0.96
N ASN A 610 2.24 -40.18 2.01
CA ASN A 610 1.73 -41.28 2.83
C ASN A 610 0.29 -40.98 3.31
N ASP A 611 -0.41 -41.92 3.92
CA ASP A 611 -1.79 -41.75 4.37
C ASP A 611 -1.91 -41.40 5.87
N ILE A 612 -0.87 -40.80 6.44
CA ILE A 612 -0.77 -40.42 7.85
C ILE A 612 -1.02 -38.92 8.00
N SER A 613 -1.91 -38.55 8.92
CA SER A 613 -2.08 -37.15 9.33
C SER A 613 -1.00 -36.74 10.32
N ILE A 614 -0.11 -35.82 9.94
CA ILE A 614 1.03 -35.41 10.77
C ILE A 614 0.94 -33.93 11.10
N GLY A 615 0.96 -33.59 12.39
CA GLY A 615 1.12 -32.23 12.87
C GLY A 615 2.57 -31.91 13.22
N PHE A 616 3.02 -30.71 12.89
CA PHE A 616 4.29 -30.13 13.34
C PHE A 616 3.97 -28.82 14.05
N LEU A 617 3.95 -28.86 15.38
CA LEU A 617 3.72 -27.69 16.20
C LEU A 617 5.06 -27.05 16.53
N SER A 618 5.23 -25.80 16.15
CA SER A 618 6.38 -25.00 16.56
C SER A 618 5.90 -23.71 17.21
N PRO A 619 6.70 -23.10 18.09
CA PRO A 619 6.47 -21.71 18.45
C PRO A 619 6.30 -20.90 17.16
N LEU A 620 5.29 -20.03 17.07
CA LEU A 620 5.21 -19.12 15.93
C LEU A 620 6.44 -18.19 15.89
N HIS A 621 7.08 -18.01 17.06
CA HIS A 621 8.22 -17.14 17.30
C HIS A 621 9.26 -17.90 18.15
N GLN A 622 10.49 -18.05 17.64
CA GLN A 622 11.64 -18.67 18.35
C GLN A 622 12.65 -17.63 18.81
#